data_AF-A0A5F8GTC8-F1
#
_entry.id   AF-A0A5F8GTC8-F1
#
_cell.length_a   1.000
_cell.length_b   1.000
_cell.length_c   1.000
_cell.angle_alpha   90.00
_cell.angle_beta   90.00
_cell.angle_gamma   90.00
#
_symmetry.space_group_name_H-M   'P 1'
#
loop_
_entity.id
_entity.type
_entity.pdbx_description
1 polymer ?
#
loop_
_entity_poly.entity_id
_entity_poly.type
_entity_poly.pdbx_seq_one_letter_code
_entity_poly.pdbx_strand_id
1 'polypeptide(L)'
;MTRAEGLGAGDVKKMKVCHLKVLRFCVGVFCVDYRLKDHFFPLAFLSPPSSLFPFPWPRPCPAHSFEMQTRSPPFGQALEGDKAPASAHKMMDNEVFVNFLLYSTILVIKMYLVAVITGQVRLRKKAFANPEDALKHGGLQFCRTDPDVERCRRAHGNDLENILPFLFLGSIYSFLNPDPFIAWLHFFIFFVGRIIHTVAYLVKLKAPIRSVAYTVAQVPCVSMALQILWEVVKL
;
A
#
# COMPACT_ATOMS: atom_id res chain seq x y z
N MET A 1 18.48 37.98 -4.50
CA MET A 1 19.37 37.07 -3.75
C MET A 1 18.68 36.77 -2.42
N THR A 2 17.63 35.96 -2.45
CA THR A 2 16.77 35.66 -1.30
C THR A 2 17.29 34.40 -0.61
N ARG A 3 17.63 34.60 0.66
CA ARG A 3 18.21 33.65 1.60
C ARG A 3 17.22 32.51 1.85
N ALA A 4 17.59 31.28 1.46
CA ALA A 4 16.89 30.07 1.86
C ALA A 4 17.11 29.88 3.37
N GLU A 5 16.09 30.19 4.17
CA GLU A 5 16.06 29.79 5.57
C GLU A 5 15.80 28.29 5.62
N GLY A 6 16.85 27.52 5.91
CA GLY A 6 16.73 26.08 6.13
C GLY A 6 15.84 25.81 7.33
N LEU A 7 14.81 24.96 7.14
CA LEU A 7 13.96 24.49 8.22
C LEU A 7 14.80 23.89 9.35
N GLY A 8 14.65 24.45 10.54
CA GLY A 8 15.38 24.01 11.72
C GLY A 8 15.03 22.57 12.09
N ALA A 9 15.97 21.85 12.73
CA ALA A 9 15.80 20.48 13.20
C ALA A 9 14.54 20.23 14.07
N GLY A 10 13.94 21.30 14.62
CA GLY A 10 12.65 21.26 15.33
C GLY A 10 11.45 20.94 14.42
N ASP A 11 11.40 21.47 13.19
CA ASP A 11 10.28 21.22 12.27
C ASP A 11 10.32 19.81 11.69
N VAL A 12 11.51 19.30 11.37
CA VAL A 12 11.72 17.90 10.94
C VAL A 12 11.25 16.92 12.03
N LYS A 13 11.51 17.22 13.31
CA LYS A 13 11.08 16.38 14.45
C LYS A 13 9.56 16.42 14.63
N LYS A 14 8.94 17.58 14.44
CA LYS A 14 7.49 17.79 14.51
C LYS A 14 6.76 17.07 13.37
N MET A 15 7.33 17.10 12.17
CA MET A 15 6.82 16.39 11.00
C MET A 15 6.88 14.88 11.19
N LYS A 16 8.01 14.32 11.68
CA LYS A 16 8.13 12.87 12.01
C LYS A 16 7.10 12.40 13.04
N VAL A 17 6.81 13.20 14.08
CA VAL A 17 5.74 12.90 15.05
C VAL A 17 4.35 12.93 14.40
N CYS A 18 4.14 13.84 13.45
CA CYS A 18 2.92 13.92 12.66
C CYS A 18 2.74 12.66 11.77
N HIS A 19 3.79 12.22 11.09
CA HIS A 19 3.80 10.98 10.30
C HIS A 19 3.48 9.73 11.11
N LEU A 20 4.06 9.59 12.31
CA LEU A 20 3.79 8.43 13.18
C LEU A 20 2.35 8.41 13.71
N LYS A 21 1.79 9.59 14.01
CA LYS A 21 0.37 9.73 14.39
C LYS A 21 -0.57 9.41 13.23
N VAL A 22 -0.24 9.86 12.01
CA VAL A 22 -1.01 9.55 10.80
C VAL A 22 -1.01 8.05 10.50
N LEU A 23 0.14 7.39 10.60
CA LEU A 23 0.24 5.94 10.40
C LEU A 23 -0.63 5.18 11.41
N ARG A 24 -0.57 5.56 12.70
CA ARG A 24 -1.43 4.98 13.75
C ARG A 24 -2.91 5.25 13.51
N PHE A 25 -3.27 6.45 13.08
CA PHE A 25 -4.65 6.80 12.72
C PHE A 25 -5.16 5.95 11.56
N CYS A 26 -4.35 5.72 10.52
CA CYS A 26 -4.77 4.96 9.35
C CYS A 26 -4.95 3.48 9.68
N VAL A 27 -4.01 2.88 10.42
CA VAL A 27 -4.18 1.51 10.92
C VAL A 27 -5.42 1.41 11.81
N GLY A 28 -5.66 2.41 12.68
CA GLY A 28 -6.85 2.48 13.53
C GLY A 28 -8.17 2.58 12.75
N VAL A 29 -8.26 3.46 11.76
CA VAL A 29 -9.47 3.64 10.92
C VAL A 29 -9.81 2.35 10.18
N PHE A 30 -8.82 1.66 9.60
CA PHE A 30 -9.06 0.37 8.95
C PHE A 30 -9.48 -0.74 9.92
N CYS A 31 -9.00 -0.71 11.17
CA CYS A 31 -9.33 -1.71 12.19
C CYS A 31 -10.67 -1.45 12.89
N VAL A 32 -11.11 -0.18 12.97
CA VAL A 32 -12.35 0.24 13.66
C VAL A 32 -13.59 0.15 12.77
N ASP A 33 -13.48 0.43 11.47
CA ASP A 33 -14.66 0.57 10.59
C ASP A 33 -15.20 -0.76 10.05
N TYR A 34 -14.31 -1.72 9.78
CA TYR A 34 -14.76 -3.10 9.67
C TYR A 34 -15.02 -3.60 11.08
N ARG A 35 -16.29 -3.78 11.45
CA ARG A 35 -16.75 -4.54 12.61
C ARG A 35 -16.21 -5.98 12.54
N LEU A 36 -14.90 -6.11 12.76
CA LEU A 36 -14.07 -7.30 12.87
C LEU A 36 -14.08 -7.75 14.33
N LYS A 37 -15.20 -7.54 15.02
CA LYS A 37 -15.33 -7.78 16.46
C LYS A 37 -15.61 -9.24 16.80
N ASP A 38 -15.94 -10.07 15.81
CA ASP A 38 -16.27 -11.47 16.07
C ASP A 38 -15.29 -12.49 15.48
N HIS A 39 -14.44 -12.15 14.49
CA HIS A 39 -13.43 -13.10 13.98
C HIS A 39 -12.21 -12.36 13.42
N PHE A 40 -11.35 -11.87 14.31
CA PHE A 40 -9.95 -11.63 13.95
C PHE A 40 -9.28 -13.00 13.78
N PHE A 41 -8.64 -13.17 12.62
CA PHE A 41 -7.67 -14.22 12.28
C PHE A 41 -7.06 -14.91 13.52
N PRO A 42 -7.22 -16.24 13.73
CA PRO A 42 -6.08 -16.98 14.24
C PRO A 42 -4.99 -16.85 13.19
N LEU A 43 -3.79 -16.41 13.60
CA LEU A 43 -2.54 -16.48 12.83
C LEU A 43 -2.18 -17.94 12.54
N ALA A 44 -3.00 -18.63 11.74
CA ALA A 44 -2.85 -20.04 11.38
C ALA A 44 -2.74 -20.25 9.87
N PHE A 45 -2.37 -19.20 9.11
CA PHE A 45 -2.13 -19.28 7.66
C PHE A 45 -0.66 -19.53 7.29
N LEU A 46 0.10 -20.12 8.21
CA LEU A 46 1.48 -20.60 8.01
C LEU A 46 1.62 -22.08 8.39
N SER A 47 0.60 -22.88 8.09
CA SER A 47 0.72 -24.33 8.12
C SER A 47 0.20 -24.88 6.79
N PRO A 48 1.03 -25.57 6.00
CA PRO A 48 0.56 -26.18 4.76
C PRO A 48 -0.43 -27.31 5.08
N PRO A 49 -1.56 -27.43 4.35
CA PRO A 49 -2.45 -28.55 4.52
C PRO A 49 -1.75 -29.84 4.06
N SER A 50 -1.40 -30.68 5.02
CA SER A 50 -1.05 -32.08 4.81
C SER A 50 -2.31 -32.83 4.39
N SER A 51 -2.50 -33.00 3.07
CA SER A 51 -3.15 -34.13 2.40
C SER A 51 -3.87 -33.65 1.13
N LEU A 52 -3.49 -34.22 -0.02
CA LEU A 52 -4.25 -34.45 -1.26
C LEU A 52 -3.44 -34.08 -2.52
N PHE A 53 -2.50 -34.95 -2.87
CA PHE A 53 -2.04 -35.13 -4.25
C PHE A 53 -2.03 -36.64 -4.54
N PRO A 54 -2.81 -37.15 -5.51
CA PRO A 54 -2.69 -38.52 -5.99
C PRO A 54 -1.77 -38.52 -7.21
N PHE A 55 -0.46 -38.63 -6.99
CA PHE A 55 0.49 -38.98 -8.05
C PHE A 55 1.51 -39.98 -7.51
N PRO A 56 1.75 -41.13 -8.17
CA PRO A 56 2.74 -42.09 -7.71
C PRO A 56 4.15 -41.55 -8.01
N TRP A 57 4.97 -41.40 -6.98
CA TRP A 57 6.38 -41.08 -7.10
C TRP A 57 7.17 -42.25 -7.72
N PRO A 58 8.22 -41.99 -8.53
CA PRO A 58 9.13 -43.04 -8.98
C PRO A 58 9.90 -43.64 -7.80
N ARG A 59 10.14 -44.96 -7.83
CA ARG A 59 10.90 -45.65 -6.77
C ARG A 59 12.36 -45.16 -6.71
N PRO A 60 13.01 -45.14 -5.53
CA PRO A 60 14.41 -44.78 -5.42
C PRO A 60 15.33 -45.88 -6.00
N CYS A 61 16.36 -45.48 -6.72
CA CYS A 61 17.51 -46.34 -7.07
C CYS A 61 18.41 -46.58 -5.83
N PRO A 62 19.13 -47.71 -5.76
CA PRO A 62 19.94 -48.06 -4.60
C PRO A 62 21.17 -47.16 -4.43
N ALA A 63 21.48 -46.88 -3.18
CA ALA A 63 22.54 -45.98 -2.73
C ALA A 63 23.94 -46.50 -3.07
N HIS A 64 24.70 -45.72 -3.83
CA HIS A 64 26.16 -45.78 -3.80
C HIS A 64 26.67 -44.75 -2.79
N SER A 65 27.38 -45.25 -1.79
CA SER A 65 28.09 -44.49 -0.77
C SER A 65 29.14 -43.58 -1.41
N PHE A 66 28.99 -42.26 -1.22
CA PHE A 66 30.01 -41.27 -1.52
C PHE A 66 30.52 -40.71 -0.20
N GLU A 67 31.78 -41.02 0.14
CA GLU A 67 32.47 -40.49 1.31
C GLU A 67 32.59 -38.96 1.19
N MET A 68 32.09 -38.26 2.21
CA MET A 68 32.19 -36.81 2.33
C MET A 68 33.49 -36.46 3.05
N GLN A 69 34.47 -35.99 2.29
CA GLN A 69 35.75 -35.54 2.83
C GLN A 69 35.58 -34.28 3.68
N THR A 70 35.88 -34.40 4.96
CA THR A 70 35.90 -33.30 5.93
C THR A 70 37.10 -32.38 5.69
N ARG A 71 36.84 -31.18 5.17
CA ARG A 71 37.75 -30.02 5.32
C ARG A 71 36.99 -28.89 6.00
N SER A 72 37.23 -28.72 7.29
CA SER A 72 36.83 -27.54 8.06
C SER A 72 37.75 -26.36 7.77
N PRO A 73 37.25 -25.16 7.37
CA PRO A 73 38.03 -23.94 7.46
C PRO A 73 38.00 -23.37 8.90
N PRO A 74 39.02 -22.61 9.31
CA PRO A 74 39.19 -22.17 10.69
C PRO A 74 38.19 -21.09 11.08
N PHE A 75 37.79 -21.19 12.34
CA PHE A 75 36.91 -20.27 13.05
C PHE A 75 37.64 -18.97 13.41
N GLY A 76 37.06 -17.83 13.00
CA GLY A 76 37.28 -16.53 13.64
C GLY A 76 37.83 -15.42 12.73
N GLN A 77 36.95 -14.50 12.28
CA GLN A 77 37.02 -13.06 12.61
C GLN A 77 35.87 -12.27 11.94
N ALA A 78 35.15 -11.54 12.79
CA ALA A 78 34.30 -10.36 12.59
C ALA A 78 33.58 -10.17 11.24
N LEU A 79 32.25 -10.38 11.24
CA LEU A 79 31.36 -9.74 10.27
C LEU A 79 31.24 -8.25 10.63
N GLU A 80 32.17 -7.48 10.09
CA GLU A 80 32.11 -6.04 9.97
C GLU A 80 30.85 -5.65 9.19
N GLY A 81 30.15 -4.62 9.68
CA GLY A 81 28.74 -4.39 9.40
C GLY A 81 28.35 -4.35 7.92
N ASP A 82 27.23 -5.01 7.61
CA ASP A 82 26.43 -4.76 6.42
C ASP A 82 25.97 -3.29 6.44
N LYS A 83 26.82 -2.40 5.92
CA LYS A 83 26.39 -1.09 5.47
C LYS A 83 25.43 -1.33 4.32
N ALA A 84 24.15 -1.08 4.57
CA ALA A 84 23.17 -0.85 3.51
C ALA A 84 23.81 0.04 2.43
N PRO A 85 23.59 -0.24 1.14
CA PRO A 85 24.35 0.40 0.06
C PRO A 85 24.21 1.92 0.16
N ALA A 86 25.34 2.62 0.22
CA ALA A 86 25.45 4.07 0.42
C ALA A 86 24.66 4.92 -0.60
N SER A 87 24.19 4.32 -1.70
CA SER A 87 23.33 4.94 -2.71
C SER A 87 21.88 5.14 -2.26
N ALA A 88 21.33 4.25 -1.43
CA ALA A 88 19.96 4.40 -0.92
C ALA A 88 19.84 5.62 0.01
N HIS A 89 20.91 5.90 0.77
CA HIS A 89 20.98 7.04 1.67
C HIS A 89 20.92 8.39 0.92
N LYS A 90 21.47 8.46 -0.31
CA LYS A 90 21.56 9.72 -1.08
C LYS A 90 20.23 10.20 -1.65
N MET A 91 19.27 9.30 -1.87
CA MET A 91 17.90 9.67 -2.31
C MET A 91 17.01 10.11 -1.13
N MET A 92 17.38 9.74 0.10
CA MET A 92 16.65 10.09 1.32
C MET A 92 17.01 11.47 1.89
N ASP A 93 17.95 12.18 1.27
CA ASP A 93 18.35 13.52 1.68
C ASP A 93 17.33 14.59 1.25
N ASN A 94 16.51 14.31 0.22
CA ASN A 94 15.42 15.19 -0.19
C ASN A 94 14.18 14.96 0.69
N GLU A 95 13.97 15.89 1.64
CA GLU A 95 12.85 15.87 2.58
C GLU A 95 11.48 15.75 1.88
N VAL A 96 11.30 16.42 0.74
CA VAL A 96 10.06 16.36 -0.06
C VAL A 96 9.83 14.96 -0.60
N PHE A 97 10.89 14.35 -1.14
CA PHE A 97 10.81 13.01 -1.71
C PHE A 97 10.54 11.95 -0.64
N VAL A 98 11.13 12.07 0.55
CA VAL A 98 10.84 11.18 1.68
C VAL A 98 9.37 11.29 2.13
N ASN A 99 8.85 12.51 2.21
CA ASN A 99 7.44 12.74 2.53
C ASN A 99 6.51 12.13 1.47
N PHE A 100 6.83 12.34 0.20
CA PHE A 100 6.11 11.74 -0.93
C PHE A 100 6.09 10.22 -0.82
N LEU A 101 7.24 9.58 -0.61
CA LEU A 101 7.35 8.12 -0.48
C LEU A 101 6.50 7.61 0.68
N LEU A 102 6.54 8.27 1.84
CA LEU A 102 5.77 7.86 3.00
C LEU A 102 4.26 7.86 2.71
N TYR A 103 3.71 8.96 2.20
CA TYR A 103 2.27 9.01 1.89
C TYR A 103 1.88 8.06 0.76
N SER A 104 2.72 7.95 -0.26
CA SER A 104 2.54 7.05 -1.39
C SER A 104 2.48 5.59 -0.97
N THR A 105 3.44 5.14 -0.15
CA THR A 105 3.46 3.76 0.36
C THR A 105 2.23 3.46 1.21
N ILE A 106 1.78 4.39 2.06
CA ILE A 106 0.56 4.18 2.86
C ILE A 106 -0.68 4.08 1.94
N LEU A 107 -0.77 4.88 0.88
CA LEU A 107 -1.86 4.80 -0.10
C LEU A 107 -1.86 3.48 -0.88
N VAL A 108 -0.68 2.95 -1.22
CA VAL A 108 -0.57 1.64 -1.86
C VAL A 108 -0.99 0.53 -0.89
N ILE A 109 -0.54 0.57 0.37
CA ILE A 109 -0.98 -0.36 1.41
C ILE A 109 -2.50 -0.31 1.56
N LYS A 110 -3.09 0.87 1.57
CA LYS A 110 -4.55 1.07 1.61
C LYS A 110 -5.26 0.35 0.45
N MET A 111 -4.72 0.40 -0.76
CA MET A 111 -5.29 -0.32 -1.91
C MET A 111 -5.25 -1.83 -1.72
N TYR A 112 -4.15 -2.36 -1.19
CA TYR A 112 -4.07 -3.79 -0.84
C TYR A 112 -5.11 -4.17 0.22
N LEU A 113 -5.32 -3.33 1.24
CA LEU A 113 -6.37 -3.56 2.24
C LEU A 113 -7.76 -3.62 1.60
N VAL A 114 -8.09 -2.72 0.66
CA VAL A 114 -9.37 -2.74 -0.06
C VAL A 114 -9.51 -4.02 -0.92
N ALA A 115 -8.43 -4.49 -1.53
CA ALA A 115 -8.43 -5.75 -2.27
C ALA A 115 -8.72 -6.96 -1.36
N VAL A 116 -8.05 -7.04 -0.20
CA VAL A 116 -8.31 -8.08 0.81
C VAL A 116 -9.75 -8.03 1.30
N ILE A 117 -10.25 -6.84 1.64
CA ILE A 117 -11.64 -6.63 2.04
C ILE A 117 -12.61 -7.15 0.97
N THR A 118 -12.35 -6.85 -0.31
CA THR A 118 -13.17 -7.33 -1.43
C THR A 118 -13.22 -8.86 -1.45
N GLY A 119 -12.09 -9.54 -1.28
CA GLY A 119 -12.02 -11.00 -1.19
C GLY A 119 -12.81 -11.56 -0.01
N GLN A 120 -12.70 -10.96 1.17
CA GLN A 120 -13.46 -11.36 2.35
C GLN A 120 -14.98 -11.19 2.17
N VAL A 121 -15.42 -10.10 1.53
CA VAL A 121 -16.83 -9.88 1.23
C VAL A 121 -17.36 -10.93 0.25
N ARG A 122 -16.57 -11.32 -0.78
CA ARG A 122 -16.94 -12.40 -1.72
C ARG A 122 -17.14 -13.74 -1.00
N LEU A 123 -16.23 -14.10 -0.10
CA LEU A 123 -16.34 -15.33 0.70
C LEU A 123 -17.54 -15.29 1.64
N ARG A 124 -17.74 -14.19 2.38
CA ARG A 124 -18.84 -14.04 3.35
C ARG A 124 -20.22 -14.06 2.67
N LYS A 125 -20.35 -13.43 1.50
CA LYS A 125 -21.61 -13.33 0.75
C LYS A 125 -21.84 -14.49 -0.21
N LYS A 126 -20.84 -15.37 -0.37
CA LYS A 126 -20.77 -16.41 -1.41
C LYS A 126 -21.18 -15.86 -2.77
N ALA A 127 -20.43 -14.84 -3.20
CA ALA A 127 -20.65 -14.12 -4.45
C ALA A 127 -19.33 -14.05 -5.21
N PHE A 128 -19.10 -15.06 -6.04
CA PHE A 128 -17.89 -15.23 -6.82
C PHE A 128 -18.12 -14.74 -8.25
N ALA A 129 -17.07 -14.19 -8.86
CA ALA A 129 -17.12 -13.74 -10.26
C ALA A 129 -16.96 -14.91 -11.24
N ASN A 130 -16.21 -15.94 -10.83
CA ASN A 130 -15.85 -17.05 -11.70
C ASN A 130 -16.55 -18.35 -11.25
N PRO A 131 -16.96 -19.21 -12.20
CA PRO A 131 -17.68 -20.45 -11.90
C PRO A 131 -16.84 -21.48 -11.13
N GLU A 132 -15.52 -21.53 -11.36
CA GLU A 132 -14.61 -22.44 -10.67
C GLU A 132 -14.48 -22.15 -9.17
N ASP A 133 -14.50 -20.87 -8.79
CA ASP A 133 -14.48 -20.47 -7.38
C ASP A 133 -15.82 -20.76 -6.72
N ALA A 134 -16.92 -20.55 -7.44
CA ALA A 134 -18.25 -20.88 -6.98
C ALA A 134 -18.41 -22.39 -6.70
N LEU A 135 -17.91 -23.24 -7.58
CA LEU A 135 -17.90 -24.70 -7.42
C LEU A 135 -17.10 -25.13 -6.18
N LYS A 136 -15.91 -24.57 -5.97
CA LYS A 136 -15.08 -24.86 -4.77
C LYS A 136 -15.77 -24.47 -3.46
N HIS A 137 -16.63 -23.45 -3.48
CA HIS A 137 -17.27 -22.89 -2.29
C HIS A 137 -18.77 -23.22 -2.16
N GLY A 138 -19.26 -24.21 -2.91
CA GLY A 138 -20.55 -24.88 -2.68
C GLY A 138 -21.49 -25.01 -3.87
N GLY A 139 -21.18 -24.41 -5.03
CA GLY A 139 -21.93 -24.64 -6.28
C GLY A 139 -22.06 -23.41 -7.19
N LEU A 140 -22.45 -23.64 -8.45
CA LEU A 140 -22.55 -22.61 -9.51
C LEU A 140 -23.54 -21.48 -9.19
N GLN A 141 -24.52 -21.71 -8.31
CA GLN A 141 -25.45 -20.69 -7.82
C GLN A 141 -24.76 -19.51 -7.11
N PHE A 142 -23.52 -19.70 -6.64
CA PHE A 142 -22.71 -18.65 -6.03
C PHE A 142 -21.87 -17.84 -7.04
N CYS A 143 -21.90 -18.21 -8.32
CA CYS A 143 -21.38 -17.41 -9.41
C CYS A 143 -22.39 -16.29 -9.74
N ARG A 144 -22.38 -15.25 -8.91
CA ARG A 144 -23.34 -14.15 -8.96
C ARG A 144 -22.72 -12.83 -8.57
N THR A 145 -23.33 -11.75 -9.03
CA THR A 145 -22.99 -10.39 -8.61
C THR A 145 -23.67 -10.05 -7.28
N ASP A 146 -22.95 -9.33 -6.41
CA ASP A 146 -23.47 -8.83 -5.14
C ASP A 146 -23.19 -7.31 -5.05
N PRO A 147 -24.16 -6.49 -4.59
CA PRO A 147 -24.03 -5.05 -4.56
C PRO A 147 -22.93 -4.55 -3.59
N ASP A 148 -22.61 -5.30 -2.53
CA ASP A 148 -21.52 -4.96 -1.61
C ASP A 148 -20.15 -5.29 -2.24
N VAL A 149 -20.05 -6.39 -3.00
CA VAL A 149 -18.85 -6.74 -3.78
C VAL A 149 -18.57 -5.69 -4.88
N GLU A 150 -19.59 -5.31 -5.66
CA GLU A 150 -19.45 -4.28 -6.70
C GLU A 150 -19.14 -2.90 -6.11
N ARG A 151 -19.58 -2.63 -4.88
CA ARG A 151 -19.20 -1.41 -4.16
C ARG A 151 -17.70 -1.41 -3.81
N CYS A 152 -17.17 -2.52 -3.30
CA CYS A 152 -15.73 -2.64 -3.03
C CYS A 152 -14.92 -2.53 -4.32
N ARG A 153 -15.38 -3.16 -5.41
CA ARG A 153 -14.73 -3.09 -6.73
C ARG A 153 -14.70 -1.66 -7.27
N ARG A 154 -15.80 -0.90 -7.15
CA ARG A 154 -15.83 0.52 -7.56
C ARG A 154 -14.94 1.40 -6.69
N ALA A 155 -14.86 1.14 -5.38
CA ALA A 155 -13.94 1.85 -4.50
C ALA A 155 -12.49 1.62 -4.93
N HIS A 156 -12.12 0.38 -5.20
CA HIS A 156 -10.78 0.02 -5.65
C HIS A 156 -10.46 0.54 -7.06
N GLY A 157 -11.41 0.50 -7.99
CA GLY A 157 -11.27 1.09 -9.33
C GLY A 157 -11.03 2.61 -9.25
N ASN A 158 -11.78 3.31 -8.41
CA ASN A 158 -11.54 4.73 -8.18
C ASN A 158 -10.18 4.97 -7.50
N ASP A 159 -9.71 4.09 -6.63
CA ASP A 159 -8.36 4.19 -6.09
C ASP A 159 -7.29 4.09 -7.19
N LEU A 160 -7.43 3.15 -8.13
CA LEU A 160 -6.52 3.00 -9.27
C LEU A 160 -6.50 4.25 -10.16
N GLU A 161 -7.68 4.78 -10.51
CA GLU A 161 -7.82 5.96 -11.37
C GLU A 161 -7.17 7.22 -10.79
N ASN A 162 -6.98 7.31 -9.47
CA ASN A 162 -6.52 8.54 -8.81
C ASN A 162 -5.15 8.40 -8.16
N ILE A 163 -4.87 7.26 -7.52
CA ILE A 163 -3.58 7.03 -6.86
C ILE A 163 -2.49 6.82 -7.91
N LEU A 164 -2.75 6.13 -9.03
CA LEU A 164 -1.73 5.93 -10.06
C LEU A 164 -1.25 7.26 -10.69
N PRO A 165 -2.14 8.19 -11.12
CA PRO A 165 -1.70 9.50 -11.55
C PRO A 165 -0.98 10.30 -10.46
N PHE A 166 -1.42 10.20 -9.20
CA PHE A 166 -0.76 10.87 -8.09
C PHE A 166 0.67 10.36 -7.86
N LEU A 167 0.90 9.04 -7.94
CA LEU A 167 2.23 8.47 -7.81
C LEU A 167 3.16 9.00 -8.92
N PHE A 168 2.65 9.08 -10.14
CA PHE A 168 3.39 9.65 -11.27
C PHE A 168 3.69 11.15 -11.06
N LEU A 169 2.65 11.97 -10.88
CA LEU A 169 2.79 13.42 -10.71
C LEU A 169 3.62 13.78 -9.48
N GLY A 170 3.38 13.14 -8.35
CA GLY A 170 4.10 13.40 -7.10
C GLY A 170 5.59 13.02 -7.19
N SER A 171 5.93 11.99 -7.96
CA SER A 171 7.33 11.64 -8.22
C SER A 171 8.06 12.75 -9.00
N ILE A 172 7.47 13.23 -10.10
CA ILE A 172 8.04 14.30 -10.92
C ILE A 172 8.10 15.60 -10.12
N TYR A 173 7.01 15.95 -9.43
CA TYR A 173 6.90 17.15 -8.62
C TYR A 173 7.98 17.20 -7.52
N SER A 174 8.34 16.07 -6.93
CA SER A 174 9.40 15.99 -5.92
C SER A 174 10.79 16.37 -6.45
N PHE A 175 11.02 16.25 -7.77
CA PHE A 175 12.28 16.63 -8.42
C PHE A 175 12.31 18.09 -8.89
N LEU A 176 11.17 18.80 -8.86
CA LEU A 176 11.10 20.23 -9.22
C LEU A 176 11.59 21.17 -8.11
N ASN A 177 12.13 20.63 -7.01
CA ASN A 177 12.53 21.36 -5.80
C ASN A 177 11.45 22.37 -5.32
N PRO A 178 10.20 21.92 -5.13
CA PRO A 178 9.15 22.78 -4.60
C PRO A 178 9.41 23.14 -3.14
N ASP A 179 8.71 24.16 -2.64
CA ASP A 179 8.72 24.48 -1.23
C ASP A 179 8.29 23.25 -0.38
N PRO A 180 9.07 22.82 0.63
CA PRO A 180 8.79 21.60 1.38
C PRO A 180 7.44 21.60 2.11
N PHE A 181 7.01 22.76 2.62
CA PHE A 181 5.74 22.87 3.32
C PHE A 181 4.56 22.76 2.36
N ILE A 182 4.65 23.42 1.20
CA ILE A 182 3.62 23.31 0.15
C ILE A 182 3.54 21.89 -0.39
N ALA A 183 4.67 21.23 -0.65
CA ALA A 183 4.68 19.85 -1.11
C ALA A 183 4.06 18.89 -0.09
N TRP A 184 4.43 19.03 1.19
CA TRP A 184 3.81 18.26 2.27
C TRP A 184 2.28 18.47 2.31
N LEU A 185 1.81 19.71 2.17
CA LEU A 185 0.38 20.02 2.15
C LEU A 185 -0.35 19.33 0.98
N HIS A 186 0.24 19.31 -0.22
CA HIS A 186 -0.34 18.63 -1.38
C HIS A 186 -0.50 17.13 -1.11
N PHE A 187 0.55 16.48 -0.62
CA PHE A 187 0.53 15.06 -0.32
C PHE A 187 -0.44 14.73 0.82
N PHE A 188 -0.49 15.57 1.86
CA PHE A 188 -1.36 15.38 3.01
C PHE A 188 -2.85 15.55 2.66
N ILE A 189 -3.21 16.59 1.90
CA ILE A 189 -4.60 16.81 1.46
C ILE A 189 -5.07 15.64 0.58
N PHE A 190 -4.24 15.23 -0.39
CA PHE A 190 -4.53 14.09 -1.24
C PHE A 190 -4.75 12.83 -0.39
N PHE A 191 -3.82 12.57 0.53
CA PHE A 191 -3.86 11.43 1.43
C PHE A 191 -5.16 11.35 2.24
N VAL A 192 -5.47 12.41 3.00
CA VAL A 192 -6.66 12.47 3.85
C VAL A 192 -7.93 12.37 3.01
N GLY A 193 -7.99 13.06 1.87
CA GLY A 193 -9.12 12.99 0.93
C GLY A 193 -9.37 11.56 0.45
N ARG A 194 -8.32 10.80 0.10
CA ARG A 194 -8.43 9.40 -0.32
C ARG A 194 -8.87 8.46 0.81
N ILE A 195 -8.39 8.68 2.04
CA ILE A 195 -8.83 7.90 3.20
C ILE A 195 -10.32 8.13 3.45
N ILE A 196 -10.75 9.39 3.53
CA ILE A 196 -12.17 9.75 3.72
C ILE A 196 -13.03 9.20 2.58
N HIS A 197 -12.56 9.30 1.33
CA HIS A 197 -13.28 8.77 0.17
C HIS A 197 -13.51 7.25 0.29
N THR A 198 -12.49 6.48 0.65
CA THR A 198 -12.61 5.02 0.82
C THR A 198 -13.56 4.67 1.98
N VAL A 199 -13.43 5.35 3.13
CA VAL A 199 -14.32 5.15 4.28
C VAL A 199 -15.77 5.47 3.91
N ALA A 200 -16.01 6.61 3.27
CA ALA A 200 -17.35 7.00 2.82
C ALA A 200 -17.95 5.98 1.84
N TYR A 201 -17.12 5.36 1.00
CA TYR A 201 -17.55 4.33 0.05
C TYR A 201 -18.01 3.05 0.75
N LEU A 202 -17.22 2.58 1.72
CA LEU A 202 -17.45 1.32 2.44
C LEU A 202 -18.59 1.43 3.46
N VAL A 203 -18.67 2.54 4.21
CA VAL A 203 -19.68 2.77 5.26
C VAL A 203 -21.05 3.20 4.68
N LYS A 204 -21.14 3.41 3.37
CA LYS A 204 -22.37 3.87 2.68
C LYS A 204 -22.86 5.21 3.25
N LEU A 205 -21.93 6.14 3.50
CA LEU A 205 -22.28 7.47 3.99
C LEU A 205 -23.20 8.20 3.00
N LYS A 206 -24.10 9.03 3.54
CA LYS A 206 -25.04 9.82 2.75
C LYS A 206 -24.27 10.77 1.83
N ALA A 207 -24.74 10.93 0.60
CA ALA A 207 -24.25 12.00 -0.29
C ALA A 207 -24.40 13.37 0.41
N PRO A 208 -23.46 14.32 0.25
CA PRO A 208 -22.46 14.44 -0.81
C PRO A 208 -21.00 14.10 -0.40
N ILE A 209 -20.79 13.50 0.77
CA ILE A 209 -19.46 13.37 1.40
C ILE A 209 -18.42 12.72 0.48
N ARG A 210 -18.81 11.64 -0.22
CA ARG A 210 -17.93 10.95 -1.18
C ARG A 210 -17.47 11.86 -2.31
N SER A 211 -18.40 12.59 -2.94
CA SER A 211 -18.08 13.45 -4.08
C SER A 211 -17.21 14.63 -3.64
N VAL A 212 -17.49 15.21 -2.48
CA VAL A 212 -16.68 16.30 -1.92
C VAL A 212 -15.27 15.81 -1.61
N ALA A 213 -15.11 14.66 -0.95
CA ALA A 213 -13.80 14.08 -0.66
C ALA A 213 -13.00 13.77 -1.93
N TYR A 214 -13.67 13.30 -2.98
CA TYR A 214 -13.06 13.11 -4.30
C TYR A 214 -12.55 14.43 -4.88
N THR A 215 -13.41 15.46 -4.96
CA THR A 215 -13.04 16.77 -5.52
C THR A 215 -11.89 17.42 -4.75
N VAL A 216 -11.93 17.40 -3.43
CA VAL A 216 -10.87 17.95 -2.58
C VAL A 216 -9.54 17.23 -2.83
N ALA A 217 -9.56 15.91 -3.01
CA ALA A 217 -8.36 15.15 -3.36
C ALA A 217 -7.83 15.48 -4.76
N GLN A 218 -8.66 15.92 -5.72
CA GLN A 218 -8.17 16.28 -7.05
C GLN A 218 -7.42 17.61 -7.09
N VAL A 219 -7.76 18.56 -6.22
CA VAL A 219 -7.12 19.89 -6.19
C VAL A 219 -5.59 19.82 -6.18
N PRO A 220 -4.92 19.06 -5.28
CA PRO A 220 -3.47 18.95 -5.30
C PRO A 220 -2.93 18.27 -6.57
N CYS A 221 -3.64 17.29 -7.15
CA CYS A 221 -3.21 16.65 -8.40
C CYS A 221 -3.20 17.63 -9.58
N VAL A 222 -4.26 18.44 -9.72
CA VAL A 222 -4.34 19.47 -10.76
C VAL A 222 -3.27 20.53 -10.54
N SER A 223 -3.06 20.97 -9.30
CA SER A 223 -2.01 21.93 -8.96
C SER A 223 -0.61 21.42 -9.35
N MET A 224 -0.26 20.18 -8.98
CA MET A 224 1.03 19.60 -9.34
C MET A 224 1.18 19.46 -10.86
N ALA A 225 0.12 19.03 -11.57
CA ALA A 225 0.16 18.90 -13.03
C ALA A 225 0.40 20.26 -13.72
N LEU A 226 -0.25 21.32 -13.26
CA LEU A 226 -0.05 22.67 -13.80
C LEU A 226 1.36 23.20 -13.53
N GLN A 227 1.90 22.96 -12.33
CA GLN A 227 3.27 23.36 -12.00
C GLN A 227 4.30 22.61 -12.84
N ILE A 228 4.13 21.30 -13.02
CA ILE A 228 5.00 20.50 -13.91
C ILE A 228 4.92 21.04 -15.34
N LEU A 229 3.72 21.30 -15.85
CA LEU A 229 3.54 21.82 -17.21
C LEU A 229 4.20 23.19 -17.38
N TRP A 230 4.05 24.08 -16.39
CA TRP A 230 4.65 25.41 -16.42
C TRP A 230 6.18 25.36 -16.46
N GLU A 231 6.80 24.52 -15.63
CA GLU A 231 8.25 24.34 -15.64
C GLU A 231 8.75 23.77 -16.96
N VAL A 232 8.01 22.84 -17.57
CA VAL A 232 8.37 22.28 -18.88
C VAL A 232 8.25 23.30 -20.02
N VAL A 233 7.21 24.15 -20.01
CA VAL A 233 6.98 25.16 -21.07
C VAL A 233 7.99 26.32 -20.98
N LYS A 234 8.52 26.58 -19.80
CA LYS A 234 9.50 27.65 -19.56
C LYS A 234 10.91 27.29 -20.02
N LEU A 235 11.22 26.00 -20.19
CA LEU A 235 12.49 25.49 -20.71
C LEU A 235 12.67 25.86 -22.20
#